data_AF-A0A3D4M4V9-F1
#
_entry.id   AF-A0A3D4M4V9-F1
#
_cell.length_a   1.000
_cell.length_b   1.000
_cell.length_c   1.000
_cell.angle_alpha   90.00
_cell.angle_beta   90.00
_cell.angle_gamma   90.00
#
_symmetry.space_group_name_H-M   'P 1'
#
loop_
_entity.id
_entity.type
_entity.pdbx_description
1 polymer ?
#
loop_
_entity_poly.entity_id
_entity_poly.type
_entity_poly.pdbx_seq_one_letter_code
_entity_poly.pdbx_strand_id
1 'polypeptide(L)'
;MKKYILCALLLFSGISASRASLNTLIQKPADWTVIKRDFGPLLQIDSIPQDQLFDYLHFLEENRGSDSSYTRKIDMAGVYLLLSDPATARDLLIEIESKFPGDYHVAAHLGTAYELLGKLDSALFWTKKAVNIDPDARQGSGWIHIMILNYRIAKEKNPQYLSGSSALMLDFGTTDLPSNPYNLNIEKVRNELAYQLRERLSYIRPPDTLMGMLLFDFANLVALSDQAPQALWYYEAARDFGFVSELLDARVERIEEILAKDPEAHLSKFAGEEVDASGEGIQVYVLAGIIALLAVAGVWLLLRKGRNNR
;
A
#
# COMPACT_ATOMS: atom_id res chain seq x y z
N MET A 1 -24.66 1.36 -37.95
CA MET A 1 -23.59 0.34 -38.03
C MET A 1 -22.36 0.67 -37.21
N LYS A 2 -21.85 1.93 -37.14
CA LYS A 2 -20.68 2.27 -36.31
C LYS A 2 -20.89 2.22 -34.78
N LYS A 3 -22.12 2.38 -34.27
CA LYS A 3 -22.42 2.30 -32.81
C LYS A 3 -22.41 0.88 -32.23
N TYR A 4 -22.61 -0.16 -33.05
CA TYR A 4 -22.64 -1.55 -32.58
C TYR A 4 -21.26 -2.23 -32.59
N ILE A 5 -20.28 -1.64 -33.27
CA ILE A 5 -18.90 -2.16 -33.31
C ILE A 5 -18.13 -1.81 -32.02
N LEU A 6 -18.48 -0.70 -31.36
CA LEU A 6 -17.86 -0.30 -30.09
C LEU A 6 -18.33 -1.19 -28.92
N CYS A 7 -19.60 -1.58 -28.90
CA CYS A 7 -20.11 -2.54 -27.91
C CYS A 7 -19.58 -3.96 -28.15
N ALA A 8 -19.37 -4.37 -29.40
CA ALA A 8 -18.83 -5.70 -29.72
C ALA A 8 -17.35 -5.86 -29.32
N LEU A 9 -16.57 -4.76 -29.33
CA LEU A 9 -15.17 -4.78 -28.88
C LEU A 9 -15.03 -4.87 -27.34
N LEU A 10 -16.06 -4.48 -26.58
CA LEU A 10 -16.12 -4.69 -25.13
C LEU A 10 -16.63 -6.10 -24.74
N LEU A 11 -17.31 -6.80 -25.66
CA LEU A 11 -17.91 -8.12 -25.42
C LEU A 11 -16.99 -9.29 -25.78
N PHE A 12 -15.91 -9.07 -26.53
CA PHE A 12 -14.98 -10.13 -26.96
C PHE A 12 -13.71 -10.26 -26.10
N SER A 13 -13.50 -9.42 -25.07
CA SER A 13 -12.52 -9.74 -24.02
C SER A 13 -13.17 -10.64 -22.97
N GLY A 14 -13.41 -11.90 -23.34
CA GLY A 14 -13.68 -12.95 -22.38
C GLY A 14 -12.46 -13.15 -21.49
N ILE A 15 -12.45 -12.49 -20.33
CA ILE A 15 -11.68 -12.89 -19.15
C ILE A 15 -12.56 -12.64 -17.93
N SER A 16 -13.02 -13.75 -17.37
CA SER A 16 -13.50 -13.91 -16.00
C SER A 16 -12.41 -13.51 -15.00
N ALA A 17 -12.25 -12.21 -14.82
CA ALA A 17 -11.56 -11.59 -13.70
C ALA A 17 -12.32 -10.29 -13.44
N SER A 18 -13.20 -10.36 -12.45
CA SER A 18 -13.78 -9.23 -11.75
C SER A 18 -12.77 -8.08 -11.65
N ARG A 19 -12.96 -7.06 -12.48
CA ARG A 19 -12.24 -5.79 -12.44
C ARG A 19 -12.71 -4.99 -11.24
N ALA A 20 -12.43 -5.50 -10.04
CA ALA A 20 -12.66 -4.85 -8.76
C ALA A 20 -11.43 -4.02 -8.32
N SER A 21 -10.57 -3.63 -9.24
CA SER A 21 -9.52 -2.64 -9.01
C SER A 21 -10.12 -1.25 -9.24
N LEU A 22 -10.08 -0.37 -8.23
CA LEU A 22 -10.46 1.05 -8.28
C LEU A 22 -9.53 1.89 -9.18
N ASN A 23 -8.90 1.29 -10.18
CA ASN A 23 -8.16 2.07 -11.15
C ASN A 23 -9.14 2.75 -12.08
N THR A 24 -9.00 4.08 -12.11
CA THR A 24 -9.66 5.08 -12.94
C THR A 24 -10.96 5.64 -12.34
N LEU A 25 -11.05 6.99 -12.20
CA LEU A 25 -12.25 7.87 -12.01
C LEU A 25 -12.70 8.19 -10.53
N ILE A 26 -13.14 9.40 -10.04
CA ILE A 26 -13.67 10.72 -10.55
C ILE A 26 -13.54 11.90 -9.53
N GLN A 27 -13.38 13.16 -9.98
CA GLN A 27 -14.22 14.40 -9.72
C GLN A 27 -13.52 15.76 -9.93
N LYS A 28 -14.23 16.67 -10.60
CA LYS A 28 -13.92 18.08 -10.90
C LYS A 28 -14.36 19.01 -9.76
N PRO A 29 -13.59 20.05 -9.43
CA PRO A 29 -14.09 21.41 -9.28
C PRO A 29 -14.09 22.14 -10.64
N ALA A 30 -14.80 23.27 -10.74
CA ALA A 30 -15.17 23.94 -12.00
C ALA A 30 -14.00 24.53 -12.82
N ASP A 31 -12.76 24.40 -12.36
CA ASP A 31 -11.59 25.17 -12.80
C ASP A 31 -10.33 24.31 -12.99
N TRP A 32 -10.40 23.18 -13.71
CA TRP A 32 -9.21 22.33 -13.93
C TRP A 32 -8.91 22.08 -15.41
N THR A 33 -7.78 22.63 -15.84
CA THR A 33 -6.90 22.05 -16.85
C THR A 33 -6.38 20.69 -16.34
N VAL A 34 -6.43 19.67 -17.18
CA VAL A 34 -5.97 18.32 -16.86
C VAL A 34 -4.48 18.36 -16.51
N ILE A 35 -4.14 18.27 -15.22
CA ILE A 35 -2.77 17.95 -14.82
C ILE A 35 -2.63 16.43 -15.00
N LYS A 36 -2.23 15.99 -16.21
CA LYS A 36 -1.56 14.70 -16.40
C LYS A 36 -0.25 14.81 -15.63
N ARG A 37 -0.25 14.41 -14.36
CA ARG A 37 0.99 14.23 -13.62
C ARG A 37 1.49 12.84 -13.95
N ASP A 38 2.61 12.80 -14.66
CA ASP A 38 3.39 11.58 -14.81
C ASP A 38 4.02 11.28 -13.44
N PHE A 39 3.47 10.28 -12.73
CA PHE A 39 4.06 9.81 -11.47
C PHE A 39 5.24 8.86 -11.73
N GLY A 40 5.72 8.76 -12.96
CA GLY A 40 6.78 7.86 -13.36
C GLY A 40 6.28 6.52 -13.85
N PRO A 41 7.20 5.73 -14.43
CA PRO A 41 6.86 4.55 -15.23
C PRO A 41 6.16 3.44 -14.42
N LEU A 42 6.37 3.36 -13.10
CA LEU A 42 5.75 2.32 -12.25
C LEU A 42 4.37 2.68 -11.69
N LEU A 43 4.00 3.96 -11.76
CA LEU A 43 2.72 4.47 -11.25
C LEU A 43 1.91 5.10 -12.38
N GLN A 44 1.96 4.51 -13.57
CA GLN A 44 1.05 4.89 -14.66
C GLN A 44 -0.40 4.60 -14.23
N ILE A 45 -1.25 5.61 -14.39
CA ILE A 45 -2.67 5.55 -14.06
C ILE A 45 -3.43 5.76 -15.36
N ASP A 46 -4.08 4.71 -15.84
CA ASP A 46 -5.06 4.86 -16.90
C ASP A 46 -6.24 5.70 -16.40
N SER A 47 -6.88 6.46 -17.28
CA SER A 47 -8.10 7.17 -16.95
C SER A 47 -9.19 6.79 -17.94
N ILE A 48 -10.25 6.14 -17.45
CA ILE A 48 -11.53 6.10 -18.16
C ILE A 48 -12.14 7.52 -18.04
N PRO A 49 -12.93 8.01 -19.00
CA PRO A 49 -13.76 9.22 -18.85
C PRO A 49 -15.06 9.01 -18.04
N GLN A 50 -15.53 10.04 -17.32
CA GLN A 50 -16.73 9.94 -16.46
C GLN A 50 -18.02 9.65 -17.25
N ASP A 51 -18.17 10.21 -18.44
CA ASP A 51 -19.29 9.93 -19.35
C ASP A 51 -19.34 8.45 -19.73
N GLN A 52 -18.19 7.81 -19.95
CA GLN A 52 -18.12 6.37 -20.21
C GLN A 52 -18.56 5.53 -19.01
N LEU A 53 -18.33 5.99 -17.78
CA LEU A 53 -18.88 5.31 -16.59
C LEU A 53 -20.37 5.45 -16.47
N PHE A 54 -20.93 6.62 -16.78
CA PHE A 54 -22.39 6.79 -16.79
C PHE A 54 -23.04 5.93 -17.87
N ASP A 55 -22.46 5.88 -19.07
CA ASP A 55 -22.91 4.99 -20.15
C ASP A 55 -22.87 3.52 -19.71
N TYR A 56 -21.80 3.12 -19.01
CA TYR A 56 -21.66 1.76 -18.50
C TYR A 56 -22.65 1.46 -17.36
N LEU A 57 -22.85 2.40 -16.43
CA LEU A 57 -23.85 2.25 -15.37
C LEU A 57 -25.25 2.07 -15.96
N HIS A 58 -25.62 2.90 -16.95
CA HIS A 58 -26.89 2.80 -17.65
C HIS A 58 -27.04 1.44 -18.34
N PHE A 59 -25.97 0.96 -18.99
CA PHE A 59 -25.96 -0.39 -19.57
C PHE A 59 -26.21 -1.48 -18.51
N LEU A 60 -25.60 -1.38 -17.32
CA LEU A 60 -25.83 -2.33 -16.22
C LEU A 60 -27.27 -2.28 -15.69
N GLU A 61 -27.88 -1.09 -15.66
CA GLU A 61 -29.27 -0.88 -15.21
C GLU A 61 -30.30 -1.44 -16.20
N GLU A 62 -30.09 -1.23 -17.50
CA GLU A 62 -31.02 -1.66 -18.55
C GLU A 62 -30.95 -3.15 -18.86
N ASN A 63 -29.74 -3.75 -18.78
CA ASN A 63 -29.53 -5.11 -19.25
C ASN A 63 -29.95 -6.15 -18.19
N ARG A 64 -31.26 -6.43 -18.13
CA ARG A 64 -31.89 -7.39 -17.20
C ARG A 64 -31.65 -8.88 -17.52
N GLY A 65 -30.69 -9.19 -18.39
CA GLY A 65 -30.39 -10.56 -18.84
C GLY A 65 -29.96 -11.53 -17.74
N SER A 66 -29.76 -12.80 -18.12
CA SER A 66 -29.57 -13.97 -17.24
C SER A 66 -28.24 -14.05 -16.49
N ASP A 67 -27.33 -13.09 -16.66
CA ASP A 67 -26.16 -12.98 -15.78
C ASP A 67 -26.66 -12.76 -14.35
N SER A 68 -26.14 -13.55 -13.42
CA SER A 68 -26.65 -13.61 -12.06
C SER A 68 -26.82 -12.20 -11.51
N SER A 69 -28.05 -11.85 -11.14
CA SER A 69 -28.43 -10.48 -10.78
C SER A 69 -27.56 -9.87 -9.67
N TYR A 70 -26.80 -10.69 -8.93
CA TYR A 70 -25.90 -10.24 -7.88
C TYR A 70 -24.55 -9.71 -8.43
N THR A 71 -23.86 -10.43 -9.34
CA THR A 71 -22.54 -9.99 -9.89
C THR A 71 -22.66 -8.63 -10.56
N ARG A 72 -23.74 -8.41 -11.31
CA ARG A 72 -24.02 -7.12 -11.94
C ARG A 72 -24.19 -5.98 -10.93
N LYS A 73 -24.86 -6.24 -9.80
CA LYS A 73 -25.01 -5.25 -8.73
C LYS A 73 -23.65 -4.96 -8.05
N ILE A 74 -22.75 -5.94 -7.97
CA ILE A 74 -21.37 -5.72 -7.50
C ILE A 74 -20.63 -4.79 -8.48
N ASP A 75 -20.75 -5.01 -9.79
CA ASP A 75 -20.16 -4.14 -10.81
C ASP A 75 -20.74 -2.72 -10.73
N MET A 76 -22.06 -2.58 -10.59
CA MET A 76 -22.71 -1.28 -10.37
C MET A 76 -22.18 -0.58 -9.13
N ALA A 77 -22.00 -1.30 -8.02
CA ALA A 77 -21.42 -0.74 -6.81
C ALA A 77 -19.98 -0.25 -7.04
N GLY A 78 -19.18 -1.00 -7.80
CA GLY A 78 -17.87 -0.58 -8.26
C GLY A 78 -17.95 0.75 -9.04
N VAL A 79 -18.87 0.85 -10.01
CA VAL A 79 -19.07 2.07 -10.78
C VAL A 79 -19.53 3.25 -9.91
N TYR A 80 -20.41 3.04 -8.94
CA TYR A 80 -20.81 4.09 -7.99
C TYR A 80 -19.63 4.58 -7.14
N LEU A 81 -18.73 3.68 -6.70
CA LEU A 81 -17.51 4.09 -6.00
C LEU A 81 -16.64 4.99 -6.87
N LEU A 82 -16.47 4.63 -8.14
CA LEU A 82 -15.73 5.45 -9.10
C LEU A 82 -16.42 6.81 -9.29
N LEU A 83 -17.75 6.83 -9.43
CA LEU A 83 -18.57 8.06 -9.52
C LEU A 83 -18.57 8.93 -8.24
N SER A 84 -17.78 8.57 -7.22
CA SER A 84 -17.74 9.25 -5.92
C SER A 84 -19.10 9.26 -5.22
N ASP A 85 -19.89 8.19 -5.41
CA ASP A 85 -21.12 7.90 -4.66
C ASP A 85 -20.95 6.66 -3.77
N PRO A 86 -20.12 6.74 -2.72
CA PRO A 86 -19.87 5.61 -1.83
C PRO A 86 -21.10 5.26 -0.98
N ALA A 87 -22.08 6.15 -0.84
CA ALA A 87 -23.30 5.88 -0.09
C ALA A 87 -24.20 4.88 -0.85
N THR A 88 -24.46 5.15 -2.14
CA THR A 88 -25.24 4.24 -2.99
C THR A 88 -24.53 2.90 -3.16
N ALA A 89 -23.21 2.92 -3.38
CA ALA A 89 -22.41 1.69 -3.45
C ALA A 89 -22.57 0.85 -2.16
N ARG A 90 -22.40 1.46 -0.99
CA ARG A 90 -22.56 0.79 0.31
C ARG A 90 -23.94 0.14 0.45
N ASP A 91 -25.01 0.88 0.17
CA ASP A 91 -26.37 0.38 0.41
C ASP A 91 -26.70 -0.82 -0.50
N LEU A 92 -26.25 -0.76 -1.76
CA LEU A 92 -26.35 -1.88 -2.70
C LEU A 92 -25.56 -3.09 -2.20
N LEU A 93 -24.33 -2.89 -1.72
CA LEU A 93 -23.47 -3.97 -1.25
C LEU A 93 -23.97 -4.61 0.05
N ILE A 94 -24.57 -3.84 0.97
CA ILE A 94 -25.21 -4.39 2.17
C ILE A 94 -26.40 -5.27 1.79
N GLU A 95 -27.21 -4.86 0.80
CA GLU A 95 -28.30 -5.68 0.29
C GLU A 95 -27.78 -7.02 -0.25
N ILE A 96 -26.69 -6.98 -1.03
CA ILE A 96 -26.06 -8.19 -1.59
C ILE A 96 -25.51 -9.08 -0.48
N GLU A 97 -24.71 -8.54 0.43
CA GLU A 97 -24.10 -9.29 1.54
C GLU A 97 -25.16 -9.96 2.43
N SER A 98 -26.32 -9.33 2.62
CA SER A 98 -27.42 -9.93 3.41
C SER A 98 -28.03 -11.17 2.76
N LYS A 99 -27.93 -11.30 1.44
CA LYS A 99 -28.49 -12.41 0.64
C LYS A 99 -27.43 -13.44 0.24
N PHE A 100 -26.21 -12.98 0.00
CA PHE A 100 -25.08 -13.74 -0.51
C PHE A 100 -23.83 -13.39 0.29
N PRO A 101 -23.75 -13.82 1.57
CA PRO A 101 -22.66 -13.43 2.45
C PRO A 101 -21.33 -14.06 2.05
N GLY A 102 -20.24 -13.33 2.30
CA GLY A 102 -18.88 -13.87 2.18
C GLY A 102 -18.28 -13.77 0.77
N ASP A 103 -18.85 -12.95 -0.10
CA ASP A 103 -18.24 -12.62 -1.38
C ASP A 103 -17.08 -11.63 -1.19
N TYR A 104 -15.93 -11.95 -1.80
CA TYR A 104 -14.72 -11.13 -1.71
C TYR A 104 -14.93 -9.72 -2.28
N HIS A 105 -15.57 -9.58 -3.43
CA HIS A 105 -15.78 -8.29 -4.08
C HIS A 105 -16.72 -7.42 -3.27
N VAL A 106 -17.75 -8.02 -2.68
CA VAL A 106 -18.64 -7.32 -1.76
C VAL A 106 -17.86 -6.78 -0.56
N ALA A 107 -17.04 -7.61 0.08
CA ALA A 107 -16.23 -7.18 1.21
C ALA A 107 -15.20 -6.09 0.84
N ALA A 108 -14.51 -6.24 -0.29
CA ALA A 108 -13.52 -5.27 -0.76
C ALA A 108 -14.15 -3.92 -1.13
N HIS A 109 -15.30 -3.93 -1.82
CA HIS A 109 -16.03 -2.72 -2.16
C HIS A 109 -16.65 -2.07 -0.91
N LEU A 110 -17.14 -2.84 0.07
CA LEU A 110 -17.59 -2.29 1.35
C LEU A 110 -16.45 -1.61 2.11
N GLY A 111 -15.25 -2.23 2.15
CA GLY A 111 -14.06 -1.63 2.75
C GLY A 111 -13.76 -0.25 2.15
N THR A 112 -13.79 -0.17 0.82
CA THR A 112 -13.58 1.10 0.09
C THR A 112 -14.71 2.10 0.35
N ALA A 113 -15.97 1.67 0.25
CA ALA A 113 -17.14 2.53 0.46
C ALA A 113 -17.10 3.17 1.85
N TYR A 114 -16.81 2.38 2.88
CA TYR A 114 -16.68 2.88 4.25
C TYR A 114 -15.48 3.80 4.43
N GLU A 115 -14.35 3.53 3.76
CA GLU A 115 -13.19 4.42 3.79
C GLU A 115 -13.53 5.81 3.22
N LEU A 116 -14.18 5.84 2.05
CA LEU A 116 -14.60 7.08 1.39
C LEU A 116 -15.68 7.83 2.18
N LEU A 117 -16.49 7.11 2.96
CA LEU A 117 -17.46 7.70 3.90
C LEU A 117 -16.84 8.16 5.23
N GLY A 118 -15.53 8.01 5.41
CA GLY A 118 -14.83 8.36 6.67
C GLY A 118 -15.11 7.42 7.84
N LYS A 119 -15.74 6.26 7.61
CA LYS A 119 -16.09 5.29 8.64
C LYS A 119 -14.96 4.26 8.80
N LEU A 120 -13.85 4.70 9.39
CA LEU A 120 -12.58 3.94 9.38
C LEU A 120 -12.65 2.56 10.06
N ASP A 121 -13.34 2.43 11.19
CA ASP A 121 -13.48 1.14 11.87
C ASP A 121 -14.25 0.12 10.99
N SER A 122 -15.31 0.56 10.32
CA SER A 122 -16.05 -0.27 9.36
C SER A 122 -15.19 -0.61 8.15
N ALA A 123 -14.45 0.36 7.61
CA ALA A 123 -13.53 0.14 6.50
C ALA A 123 -12.51 -0.96 6.86
N LEU A 124 -11.89 -0.84 8.04
CA LEU A 124 -10.91 -1.82 8.53
C LEU A 124 -11.52 -3.21 8.69
N PHE A 125 -12.73 -3.30 9.24
CA PHE A 125 -13.44 -4.57 9.37
C PHE A 125 -13.64 -5.25 8.01
N TRP A 126 -14.18 -4.52 7.02
CA TRP A 126 -14.49 -5.08 5.71
C TRP A 126 -13.24 -5.40 4.89
N THR A 127 -12.20 -4.57 4.97
CA THR A 127 -10.92 -4.85 4.33
C THR A 127 -10.27 -6.11 4.93
N LYS A 128 -10.27 -6.26 6.26
CA LYS A 128 -9.80 -7.51 6.91
C LYS A 128 -10.62 -8.72 6.48
N LYS A 129 -11.93 -8.56 6.36
CA LYS A 129 -12.81 -9.63 5.86
C LYS A 129 -12.45 -10.03 4.42
N ALA A 130 -12.23 -9.07 3.53
CA ALA A 130 -11.82 -9.34 2.15
C ALA A 130 -10.49 -10.11 2.10
N VAL A 131 -9.48 -9.67 2.86
CA VAL A 131 -8.18 -10.36 2.96
C VAL A 131 -8.31 -11.78 3.52
N ASN A 132 -9.23 -12.01 4.46
CA ASN A 132 -9.47 -13.35 5.00
C ASN A 132 -10.17 -14.29 4.01
N ILE A 133 -10.99 -13.75 3.08
CA ILE A 133 -11.69 -14.53 2.06
C ILE A 133 -10.72 -14.93 0.95
N ASP A 134 -9.95 -13.96 0.44
CA ASP A 134 -8.95 -14.17 -0.60
C ASP A 134 -7.70 -13.34 -0.30
N PRO A 135 -6.67 -13.95 0.33
CA PRO A 135 -5.42 -13.26 0.65
C PRO A 135 -4.59 -12.87 -0.57
N ASP A 136 -4.76 -13.58 -1.70
CA ASP A 136 -3.94 -13.41 -2.91
C ASP A 136 -4.58 -12.42 -3.91
N ALA A 137 -5.87 -12.11 -3.72
CA ALA A 137 -6.54 -11.06 -4.48
C ALA A 137 -5.80 -9.72 -4.40
N ARG A 138 -5.97 -8.91 -5.45
CA ARG A 138 -5.26 -7.61 -5.59
C ARG A 138 -3.73 -7.77 -5.39
N GLN A 139 -3.17 -8.85 -5.91
CA GLN A 139 -1.74 -9.15 -5.87
C GLN A 139 -1.18 -9.28 -4.44
N GLY A 140 -1.99 -9.71 -3.47
CA GLY A 140 -1.57 -9.83 -2.07
C GLY A 140 -1.45 -8.51 -1.31
N SER A 141 -1.78 -7.38 -1.94
CA SER A 141 -1.53 -6.04 -1.38
C SER A 141 -2.51 -5.59 -0.27
N GLY A 142 -3.45 -6.44 0.14
CA GLY A 142 -4.49 -6.09 1.12
C GLY A 142 -3.96 -5.69 2.50
N TRP A 143 -2.80 -6.21 2.90
CA TRP A 143 -2.15 -5.84 4.17
C TRP A 143 -1.75 -4.35 4.21
N ILE A 144 -1.34 -3.77 3.09
CA ILE A 144 -0.98 -2.35 2.97
C ILE A 144 -2.21 -1.48 3.22
N HIS A 145 -3.36 -1.85 2.66
CA HIS A 145 -4.62 -1.14 2.91
C HIS A 145 -5.00 -1.18 4.40
N ILE A 146 -4.83 -2.34 5.04
CA ILE A 146 -5.04 -2.49 6.49
C ILE A 146 -4.10 -1.56 7.28
N MET A 147 -2.81 -1.49 6.91
CA MET A 147 -1.84 -0.61 7.59
C MET A 147 -2.19 0.86 7.44
N ILE A 148 -2.61 1.29 6.24
CA ILE A 148 -3.08 2.65 5.98
C ILE A 148 -4.29 2.99 6.86
N LEU A 149 -5.28 2.09 6.97
CA LEU A 149 -6.45 2.30 7.81
C LEU A 149 -6.08 2.34 9.30
N ASN A 150 -5.21 1.45 9.77
CA ASN A 150 -4.70 1.48 11.14
C ASN A 150 -3.98 2.79 11.46
N TYR A 151 -3.12 3.28 10.55
CA TYR A 151 -2.45 4.56 10.70
C TYR A 151 -3.47 5.70 10.84
N ARG A 152 -4.49 5.76 9.97
CA ARG A 152 -5.52 6.80 10.02
C ARG A 152 -6.32 6.75 11.33
N ILE A 153 -6.72 5.56 11.78
CA ILE A 153 -7.43 5.36 13.05
C ILE A 153 -6.56 5.80 14.24
N ALA A 154 -5.28 5.45 14.24
CA ALA A 154 -4.35 5.85 15.30
C ALA A 154 -4.18 7.38 15.33
N LYS A 155 -4.06 8.02 14.16
CA LYS A 155 -3.96 9.48 14.02
C LYS A 155 -5.24 10.21 14.41
N GLU A 156 -6.42 9.65 14.15
CA GLU A 156 -7.69 10.21 14.61
C GLU A 156 -7.82 10.17 16.13
N LYS A 157 -7.38 9.07 16.76
CA LYS A 157 -7.38 8.91 18.22
C LYS A 157 -6.30 9.76 18.90
N ASN A 158 -5.16 9.93 18.25
CA ASN A 158 -4.06 10.74 18.73
C ASN A 158 -3.47 11.55 17.56
N PRO A 159 -3.82 12.84 17.43
CA PRO A 159 -3.29 13.70 16.36
C PRO A 159 -1.76 13.81 16.35
N GLN A 160 -1.10 13.55 17.48
CA GLN A 160 0.36 13.50 17.64
C GLN A 160 0.92 12.09 17.40
N TYR A 161 0.14 11.16 16.86
CA TYR A 161 0.62 9.84 16.49
C TYR A 161 1.68 9.97 15.39
N LEU A 162 2.92 9.66 15.77
CA LEU A 162 4.05 9.57 14.87
C LEU A 162 4.34 8.09 14.64
N SER A 163 4.27 7.64 13.39
CA SER A 163 4.80 6.32 12.99
C SER A 163 6.23 6.41 12.46
N GLY A 164 6.94 7.51 12.76
CA GLY A 164 8.18 7.87 12.09
C GLY A 164 7.93 8.28 10.63
N SER A 165 8.86 7.92 9.75
CA SER A 165 8.81 8.25 8.32
C SER A 165 7.92 7.33 7.47
N SER A 166 7.36 6.26 8.05
CA SER A 166 6.58 5.25 7.31
C SER A 166 5.20 5.04 7.92
N ALA A 167 4.15 5.12 7.10
CA ALA A 167 2.79 4.75 7.52
C ALA A 167 2.57 3.22 7.54
N LEU A 168 3.46 2.49 6.87
CA LEU A 168 3.42 1.03 6.73
C LEU A 168 4.29 0.32 7.77
N MET A 169 4.94 1.07 8.65
CA MET A 169 5.94 0.57 9.61
C MET A 169 7.09 -0.17 8.91
N LEU A 170 7.42 0.23 7.69
CA LEU A 170 8.59 -0.25 6.98
C LEU A 170 9.83 0.52 7.47
N ASP A 171 10.96 -0.17 7.52
CA ASP A 171 12.24 0.40 7.94
C ASP A 171 13.24 0.26 6.80
N PHE A 172 13.79 1.39 6.39
CA PHE A 172 14.80 1.49 5.35
C PHE A 172 16.11 2.09 5.89
N GLY A 173 16.32 2.03 7.20
CA GLY A 173 17.44 2.68 7.88
C GLY A 173 17.27 4.20 7.99
N THR A 174 18.24 4.84 8.64
CA THR A 174 18.24 6.28 8.94
C THR A 174 19.34 7.06 8.24
N THR A 175 20.06 6.42 7.32
CA THR A 175 21.15 7.01 6.54
C THR A 175 20.64 7.58 5.21
N ASP A 176 21.53 8.35 4.57
CA ASP A 176 21.38 8.97 3.25
C ASP A 176 21.26 7.95 2.10
N LEU A 177 21.48 6.67 2.35
CA LEU A 177 21.08 5.58 1.46
C LEU A 177 20.07 4.65 2.17
N PRO A 178 18.96 4.28 1.51
CA PRO A 178 18.07 3.28 2.08
C PRO A 178 18.76 1.92 2.17
N SER A 179 18.40 1.15 3.20
CA SER A 179 18.87 -0.21 3.46
C SER A 179 17.69 -1.17 3.64
N ASN A 180 17.95 -2.48 3.63
CA ASN A 180 16.92 -3.50 3.86
C ASN A 180 17.23 -4.32 5.13
N PRO A 181 17.15 -3.71 6.33
CA PRO A 181 17.63 -4.33 7.58
C PRO A 181 16.88 -5.62 7.93
N TYR A 182 15.63 -5.76 7.47
CA TYR A 182 14.77 -6.92 7.75
C TYR A 182 14.68 -7.92 6.59
N ASN A 183 15.55 -7.80 5.56
CA ASN A 183 15.56 -8.70 4.41
C ASN A 183 14.18 -8.87 3.75
N LEU A 184 13.44 -7.77 3.62
CA LEU A 184 12.17 -7.73 2.91
C LEU A 184 12.37 -8.24 1.47
N ASN A 185 11.36 -8.92 0.94
CA ASN A 185 11.28 -9.15 -0.50
C ASN A 185 10.91 -7.83 -1.18
N ILE A 186 11.93 -7.06 -1.55
CA ILE A 186 11.79 -5.69 -2.10
C ILE A 186 10.87 -5.68 -3.32
N GLU A 187 11.03 -6.62 -4.26
CA GLU A 187 10.20 -6.68 -5.45
C GLU A 187 8.73 -6.91 -5.12
N LYS A 188 8.44 -7.88 -4.23
CA LYS A 188 7.08 -8.19 -3.80
C LYS A 188 6.42 -6.97 -3.14
N VAL A 189 7.08 -6.39 -2.13
CA VAL A 189 6.53 -5.25 -1.38
C VAL A 189 6.37 -4.02 -2.28
N ARG A 190 7.32 -3.77 -3.20
CA ARG A 190 7.23 -2.71 -4.21
C ARG A 190 6.00 -2.89 -5.09
N ASN A 191 5.76 -4.10 -5.61
CA ASN A 191 4.62 -4.36 -6.49
C ASN A 191 3.28 -4.22 -5.75
N GLU A 192 3.21 -4.71 -4.51
CA GLU A 192 2.04 -4.56 -3.64
C GLU A 192 1.77 -3.08 -3.31
N LEU A 193 2.80 -2.30 -2.98
CA LEU A 193 2.66 -0.88 -2.70
C LEU A 193 2.31 -0.08 -3.96
N ALA A 194 2.92 -0.40 -5.10
CA ALA A 194 2.57 0.22 -6.38
C ALA A 194 1.10 0.01 -6.73
N TYR A 195 0.56 -1.20 -6.49
CA TYR A 195 -0.85 -1.48 -6.67
C TYR A 195 -1.72 -0.54 -5.83
N GLN A 196 -1.41 -0.42 -4.53
CA GLN A 196 -2.19 0.39 -3.59
C GLN A 196 -2.05 1.91 -3.83
N LEU A 197 -0.89 2.35 -4.35
CA LEU A 197 -0.66 3.73 -4.77
C LEU A 197 -1.47 4.08 -6.02
N ARG A 198 -1.50 3.21 -7.05
CA ARG A 198 -2.31 3.46 -8.27
C ARG A 198 -3.80 3.61 -7.96
N GLU A 199 -4.31 2.75 -7.08
CA GLU A 199 -5.71 2.84 -6.63
C GLU A 199 -5.98 4.20 -5.98
N ARG A 200 -5.07 4.72 -5.15
CA ARG A 200 -5.26 5.96 -4.38
C ARG A 200 -4.97 7.24 -5.14
N LEU A 201 -3.91 7.25 -5.94
CA LEU A 201 -3.52 8.42 -6.75
C LEU A 201 -4.59 8.79 -7.79
N SER A 202 -5.53 7.88 -8.05
CA SER A 202 -6.71 8.15 -8.87
C SER A 202 -7.66 9.20 -8.26
N TYR A 203 -7.67 9.38 -6.93
CA TYR A 203 -8.61 10.29 -6.25
C TYR A 203 -7.99 11.16 -5.13
N ILE A 204 -6.79 10.84 -4.62
CA ILE A 204 -6.10 11.68 -3.63
C ILE A 204 -5.18 12.67 -4.34
N ARG A 205 -5.35 13.96 -4.04
CA ARG A 205 -4.53 15.06 -4.58
C ARG A 205 -3.64 15.64 -3.49
N PRO A 206 -2.48 16.20 -3.85
CA PRO A 206 -1.72 17.02 -2.92
C PRO A 206 -2.49 18.26 -2.42
N PRO A 207 -2.20 18.73 -1.20
CA PRO A 207 -1.34 18.09 -0.20
C PRO A 207 -2.06 16.95 0.53
N ASP A 208 -1.39 15.81 0.70
CA ASP A 208 -1.81 14.71 1.57
C ASP A 208 -0.56 14.03 2.12
N THR A 209 -0.20 14.34 3.38
CA THR A 209 1.04 13.88 3.99
C THR A 209 1.10 12.35 4.10
N LEU A 210 -0.04 11.66 4.24
CA LEU A 210 -0.05 10.19 4.27
C LEU A 210 0.34 9.63 2.90
N MET A 211 -0.20 10.18 1.82
CA MET A 211 0.26 9.83 0.47
C MET A 211 1.73 10.16 0.26
N GLY A 212 2.20 11.30 0.79
CA GLY A 212 3.62 11.65 0.77
C GLY A 212 4.49 10.60 1.48
N MET A 213 4.09 10.12 2.66
CA MET A 213 4.78 9.04 3.38
C MET A 213 4.79 7.72 2.59
N LEU A 214 3.68 7.36 1.95
CA LEU A 214 3.60 6.14 1.13
C LEU A 214 4.49 6.24 -0.12
N LEU A 215 4.56 7.42 -0.74
CA LEU A 215 5.46 7.67 -1.86
C LEU A 215 6.92 7.66 -1.43
N PHE A 216 7.24 8.14 -0.23
CA PHE A 216 8.58 8.03 0.36
C PHE A 216 8.97 6.57 0.60
N ASP A 217 8.09 5.76 1.19
CA ASP A 217 8.30 4.31 1.35
C ASP A 217 8.50 3.62 0.00
N PHE A 218 7.72 4.00 -1.01
CA PHE A 218 7.84 3.48 -2.36
C PHE A 218 9.17 3.86 -3.02
N ALA A 219 9.61 5.12 -2.86
CA ALA A 219 10.90 5.60 -3.36
C ALA A 219 12.07 4.81 -2.75
N ASN A 220 12.00 4.49 -1.45
CA ASN A 220 13.00 3.64 -0.80
C ASN A 220 13.05 2.22 -1.40
N LEU A 221 11.89 1.62 -1.68
CA LEU A 221 11.81 0.30 -2.34
C LEU A 221 12.38 0.33 -3.77
N VAL A 222 12.11 1.40 -4.52
CA VAL A 222 12.64 1.60 -5.88
C VAL A 222 14.15 1.83 -5.84
N ALA A 223 14.64 2.62 -4.88
CA ALA A 223 16.07 2.84 -4.67
C ALA A 223 16.80 1.53 -4.33
N LEU A 224 16.18 0.63 -3.56
CA LEU A 224 16.73 -0.68 -3.24
C LEU A 224 16.62 -1.71 -4.38
N SER A 225 15.96 -1.36 -5.49
CA SER A 225 15.82 -2.24 -6.64
C SER A 225 16.81 -1.90 -7.77
N ASP A 226 16.75 -2.69 -8.83
CA ASP A 226 17.41 -2.46 -10.12
C ASP A 226 17.00 -1.15 -10.83
N GLN A 227 16.01 -0.42 -10.31
CA GLN A 227 15.41 0.78 -10.92
C GLN A 227 15.72 2.05 -10.12
N ALA A 228 16.83 2.04 -9.39
CA ALA A 228 17.26 3.13 -8.54
C ALA A 228 17.21 4.54 -9.17
N PRO A 229 17.55 4.76 -10.46
CA PRO A 229 17.42 6.09 -11.07
C PRO A 229 15.99 6.65 -11.03
N GLN A 230 14.97 5.79 -10.98
CA GLN A 230 13.56 6.19 -10.93
C GLN A 230 13.14 6.60 -9.51
N ALA A 231 13.91 6.28 -8.47
CA ALA A 231 13.57 6.60 -7.09
C ALA A 231 13.40 8.12 -6.87
N LEU A 232 14.20 8.94 -7.58
CA LEU A 232 14.12 10.40 -7.50
C LEU A 232 12.75 10.94 -7.89
N TRP A 233 12.06 10.31 -8.86
CA TRP A 233 10.72 10.72 -9.27
C TRP A 233 9.72 10.54 -8.13
N TYR A 234 9.87 9.46 -7.38
CA TYR A 234 8.99 9.11 -6.27
C TYR A 234 9.30 9.91 -4.99
N TYR A 235 10.57 10.25 -4.73
CA TYR A 235 10.92 11.19 -3.66
C TYR A 235 10.37 12.58 -3.93
N GLU A 236 10.47 13.07 -5.17
CA GLU A 236 9.90 14.36 -5.54
C GLU A 236 8.37 14.33 -5.45
N ALA A 237 7.73 13.24 -5.88
CA ALA A 237 6.30 13.04 -5.68
C ALA A 237 5.92 13.06 -4.18
N ALA A 238 6.74 12.47 -3.30
CA ALA A 238 6.52 12.53 -1.86
C ALA A 238 6.54 13.97 -1.31
N ARG A 239 7.50 14.80 -1.76
CA ARG A 239 7.56 16.23 -1.45
C ARG A 239 6.34 16.99 -1.95
N ASP A 240 5.94 16.72 -3.19
CA ASP A 240 4.74 17.30 -3.82
C ASP A 240 3.49 17.06 -2.97
N PHE A 241 3.37 15.87 -2.38
CA PHE A 241 2.28 15.50 -1.47
C PHE A 241 2.43 16.06 -0.05
N GLY A 242 3.52 16.78 0.25
CA GLY A 242 3.75 17.45 1.52
C GLY A 242 4.48 16.60 2.56
N PHE A 243 5.19 15.54 2.15
CA PHE A 243 6.12 14.84 3.03
C PHE A 243 7.49 15.49 2.94
N VAL A 244 7.93 16.10 4.06
CA VAL A 244 9.20 16.81 4.17
C VAL A 244 9.95 16.25 5.38
N SER A 245 11.22 15.87 5.18
CA SER A 245 12.11 15.43 6.25
C SER A 245 13.57 15.59 5.83
N GLU A 246 14.46 15.84 6.79
CA GLU A 246 15.90 15.90 6.54
C GLU A 246 16.43 14.61 5.90
N LEU A 247 15.86 13.46 6.28
CA LEU A 247 16.22 12.16 5.71
C LEU A 247 15.85 12.03 4.22
N LEU A 248 14.71 12.58 3.81
CA LEU A 248 14.34 12.62 2.39
C LEU A 248 15.35 13.44 1.61
N ASP A 249 15.70 14.62 2.12
CA ASP A 249 16.63 15.52 1.43
C ASP A 249 18.02 14.90 1.30
N ALA A 250 18.54 14.31 2.38
CA ALA A 250 19.81 13.58 2.37
C ALA A 250 19.80 12.42 1.36
N ARG A 251 18.69 11.68 1.25
CA ARG A 251 18.56 10.58 0.28
C ARG A 251 18.54 11.05 -1.16
N VAL A 252 17.81 12.12 -1.44
CA VAL A 252 17.77 12.71 -2.78
C VAL A 252 19.15 13.18 -3.19
N GLU A 253 19.82 13.98 -2.35
CA GLU A 253 21.17 14.50 -2.62
C GLU A 253 22.16 13.36 -2.88
N ARG A 254 22.17 12.34 -2.02
CA ARG A 254 23.09 11.21 -2.15
C ARG A 254 22.87 10.40 -3.43
N ILE A 255 21.62 10.18 -3.82
CA ILE A 255 21.29 9.44 -5.04
C ILE A 255 21.67 10.26 -6.27
N GLU A 256 21.41 11.57 -6.27
CA GLU A 256 21.83 12.49 -7.34
C GLU A 256 23.37 12.48 -7.52
N GLU A 257 24.14 12.51 -6.43
CA GLU A 257 25.60 12.42 -6.49
C GLU A 257 26.09 11.12 -7.14
N ILE A 258 25.43 10.00 -6.84
CA ILE A 258 25.79 8.69 -7.40
C ILE A 258 25.46 8.66 -8.89
N LEU A 259 24.25 9.08 -9.27
CA LEU A 259 23.79 9.08 -10.67
C LEU A 259 24.55 10.09 -11.55
N ALA A 260 25.05 11.18 -10.97
CA ALA A 260 25.93 12.11 -11.68
C ALA A 260 27.28 11.47 -12.06
N LYS A 261 27.75 10.49 -11.29
CA LYS A 261 29.00 9.75 -11.56
C LYS A 261 28.75 8.53 -12.45
N ASP A 262 27.65 7.85 -12.23
CA ASP A 262 27.24 6.65 -12.97
C ASP A 262 25.71 6.66 -13.16
N PRO A 263 25.20 7.11 -14.32
CA PRO A 263 23.77 7.18 -14.60
C PRO A 263 23.05 5.82 -14.58
N GLU A 264 23.78 4.72 -14.72
CA GLU A 264 23.26 3.35 -14.67
C GLU A 264 23.52 2.66 -13.33
N ALA A 265 23.95 3.42 -12.31
CA ALA A 265 24.26 2.89 -10.99
C ALA A 265 23.07 2.14 -10.39
N HIS A 266 23.32 0.89 -10.01
CA HIS A 266 22.40 0.12 -9.18
C HIS A 266 22.72 0.37 -7.70
N LEU A 267 21.86 1.11 -7.02
CA LEU A 267 22.05 1.48 -5.61
C LEU A 267 22.11 0.28 -4.67
N SER A 268 21.53 -0.86 -5.04
CA SER A 268 21.63 -2.12 -4.29
C SER A 268 23.07 -2.58 -4.07
N LYS A 269 24.02 -2.16 -4.93
CA LYS A 269 25.45 -2.43 -4.73
C LYS A 269 26.05 -1.63 -3.58
N PHE A 270 25.53 -0.43 -3.32
CA PHE A 270 25.99 0.48 -2.28
C PHE A 270 25.23 0.29 -0.96
N ALA A 271 23.99 -0.22 -1.02
CA ALA A 271 23.17 -0.50 0.16
C ALA A 271 23.66 -1.71 1.00
N GLY A 272 24.65 -2.46 0.50
CA GLY A 272 25.28 -3.60 1.18
C GLY A 272 26.69 -3.34 1.72
N GLU A 273 27.24 -2.14 1.54
CA GLU A 273 28.53 -1.75 2.10
C GLU A 273 28.30 -0.86 3.34
N GLU A 274 28.68 -1.39 4.51
CA GLU A 274 28.53 -0.88 5.88
C GLU A 274 27.16 -1.18 6.54
N VAL A 275 27.07 -2.06 7.55
CA VAL A 275 27.98 -2.23 8.69
C VAL A 275 28.52 -3.66 8.70
N ASP A 276 29.83 -3.82 8.56
CA ASP A 276 30.53 -4.93 9.22
C ASP A 276 30.22 -4.74 10.71
N ALA A 277 29.15 -5.40 11.17
CA ALA A 277 28.86 -5.54 12.57
C ALA A 277 29.98 -6.43 13.07
N SER A 278 31.13 -5.79 13.35
CA SER A 278 32.25 -6.40 14.03
C SER A 278 31.63 -7.28 15.11
N GLY A 279 31.80 -8.59 14.93
CA GLY A 279 31.17 -9.62 15.75
C GLY A 279 31.53 -9.51 17.24
N GLU A 280 32.34 -8.52 17.61
CA GLU A 280 32.70 -8.11 18.95
C GLU A 280 31.47 -7.81 19.83
N GLY A 281 30.43 -7.15 19.31
CA GLY A 281 29.25 -6.82 20.11
C GLY A 281 28.46 -8.05 20.57
N ILE A 282 28.11 -8.92 19.63
CA ILE A 282 27.33 -10.15 19.91
C ILE A 282 28.17 -11.15 20.73
N GLN A 283 29.47 -11.26 20.47
CA GLN A 283 30.36 -12.14 21.23
C GLN A 283 30.49 -11.69 22.70
N VAL A 284 30.53 -10.38 22.98
CA VAL A 284 30.61 -9.86 24.35
C VAL A 284 29.35 -10.15 25.15
N TYR A 285 28.15 -9.99 24.56
CA TYR A 285 26.90 -10.29 25.26
C TYR A 285 26.68 -11.79 25.49
N VAL A 286 27.09 -12.65 24.54
CA VAL A 286 27.05 -14.11 24.71
C VAL A 286 28.03 -14.55 25.80
N LEU A 287 29.25 -14.00 25.83
CA LEU A 287 30.24 -14.32 26.85
C LEU A 287 29.80 -13.85 28.24
N ALA A 288 29.21 -12.65 28.35
CA ALA A 288 28.64 -12.13 29.59
C ALA A 288 27.48 -13.01 30.10
N GLY A 289 26.62 -13.49 29.20
CA GLY A 289 25.53 -14.43 29.53
C GLY A 289 26.04 -15.77 30.07
N ILE A 290 27.10 -16.33 29.46
CA ILE A 290 27.73 -17.57 29.92
C ILE A 290 28.36 -17.39 31.30
N ILE A 291 29.08 -16.28 31.55
CA ILE A 291 29.69 -15.99 32.86
C ILE A 291 28.62 -15.86 33.94
N ALA A 292 27.51 -15.17 33.65
CA ALA A 292 26.40 -15.03 34.59
C ALA A 292 25.77 -16.39 34.95
N LEU A 293 25.56 -17.26 33.96
CA LEU A 293 25.04 -18.61 34.19
C LEU A 293 25.99 -19.47 35.04
N LEU A 294 27.30 -19.41 34.79
CA LEU A 294 28.30 -20.13 35.58
C LEU A 294 28.37 -19.62 37.02
N ALA A 295 28.23 -18.31 37.24
CA ALA A 295 28.19 -17.71 38.57
C ALA A 295 26.96 -18.20 39.36
N VAL A 296 25.78 -18.21 38.73
CA VAL A 296 24.54 -18.72 39.34
C VAL A 296 24.67 -20.22 39.68
N ALA A 297 25.21 -21.02 38.76
CA ALA A 297 25.45 -22.44 39.00
C ALA A 297 26.46 -22.69 40.14
N GLY A 298 27.53 -21.89 40.21
CA GLY A 298 28.51 -21.95 41.29
C GLY A 298 27.92 -21.62 42.66
N VAL A 299 27.12 -20.53 42.75
CA VAL A 299 26.40 -20.17 43.98
C VAL A 299 25.42 -21.28 44.38
N TRP A 300 24.68 -21.84 43.43
CA TRP A 300 23.77 -22.96 43.70
C TRP A 300 24.50 -24.20 44.25
N LEU A 301 25.65 -24.56 43.69
CA LEU A 301 26.46 -25.68 44.16
C LEU A 301 27.01 -25.43 45.58
N LEU A 302 27.44 -24.21 45.88
CA LEU A 302 27.91 -23.83 47.22
C LEU A 302 26.79 -23.91 48.26
N LEU A 303 25.59 -23.40 47.92
CA LEU A 303 24.41 -23.48 48.77
C LEU A 303 23.96 -24.94 49.00
N ARG A 304 24.05 -25.79 47.97
CA ARG A 304 23.74 -27.22 48.06
C ARG A 304 24.74 -27.96 48.95
N LYS A 305 26.04 -27.65 48.85
CA LYS A 305 27.09 -28.27 49.66
C LYS A 305 26.98 -27.89 51.14
N GLY A 306 26.59 -26.66 51.45
CA GLY A 306 26.33 -26.21 52.82
C GLY A 306 25.11 -26.88 53.48
N ARG A 307 24.16 -27.38 52.67
CA ARG A 307 22.97 -28.10 53.13
C ARG A 307 23.21 -29.58 53.45
N ASN A 308 24.23 -30.20 52.85
CA ASN A 308 24.58 -31.61 53.07
C ASN A 308 25.61 -31.81 54.21
N ASN A 309 26.19 -30.74 54.75
CA ASN A 309 27.16 -30.76 55.85
C ASN A 309 26.56 -30.27 57.20
N ARG A 310 25.22 -30.19 57.30
CA ARG A 310 24.47 -30.02 58.54
C ARG A 310 23.60 -31.24 58.75
#